data_AF-A0A1L7D4X9-F1
#
_entry.id   AF-A0A1L7D4X9-F1
#
_cell.length_a   1.000
_cell.length_b   1.000
_cell.length_c   1.000
_cell.angle_alpha   90.00
_cell.angle_beta   90.00
_cell.angle_gamma   90.00
#
_symmetry.space_group_name_H-M   'P 1'
#
loop_
_entity.id
_entity.type
_entity.pdbx_description
1 polymer ?
#
loop_
_entity_poly.entity_id
_entity_poly.type
_entity_poly.pdbx_seq_one_letter_code
_entity_poly.pdbx_strand_id
1 'polypeptide(L)'
;MTDKDIIAQLRAANPVPDPALDPQQQQRADEALRQILAQDNVVSIHRRRPWFGTGAVAAAAAALLVIGGLGVPGFNNHTPQATAAELLLAAGQASAQQDDFLTTGVSNQAYLKRIDKNDRTTQVTEYEAARGAEPTQVTAVEGPAFDIALPVTAAELASATSAEQLKELAGGTPQGLVELLLHPSLSSAQHAAVYNALSQMDVNLQEHGEVATFSAGELTFRVLTHTGQLLEAHNLVAPGVTTTVEATAILGCVATPNLEGPAEISLGCADNNYVLHDIEWSNWGADTATATAVATINDCDPFCAEGKFVDLPVTVTLGQREECGFNAKLYSKLEVEFPGSQPQRSADTFDIGCIR
;
A
#
# COMPACT_ATOMS: atom_id res chain seq x y z
N MET A 1 -16.98 4.43 38.34
CA MET A 1 -15.91 4.78 37.40
C MET A 1 -15.53 6.19 37.74
N THR A 2 -14.28 6.43 38.14
CA THR A 2 -13.81 7.75 38.59
C THR A 2 -13.31 8.57 37.40
N ASP A 3 -13.22 9.89 37.50
CA ASP A 3 -12.68 10.75 36.43
C ASP A 3 -11.25 10.34 36.01
N LYS A 4 -10.46 9.84 36.96
CA LYS A 4 -9.14 9.27 36.68
C LYS A 4 -9.20 8.02 35.79
N ASP A 5 -10.24 7.20 35.93
CA ASP A 5 -10.44 6.01 35.09
C ASP A 5 -10.84 6.39 33.66
N ILE A 6 -11.63 7.46 33.49
CA ILE A 6 -12.05 7.96 32.17
C ILE A 6 -10.87 8.57 31.42
N ILE A 7 -10.09 9.44 32.08
CA ILE A 7 -8.90 10.05 31.47
C ILE A 7 -7.85 8.99 31.13
N ALA A 8 -7.69 7.96 31.96
CA ALA A 8 -6.80 6.84 31.65
C ALA A 8 -7.29 6.03 30.44
N GLN A 9 -8.60 5.80 30.30
CA GLN A 9 -9.17 5.14 29.12
C GLN A 9 -9.03 5.99 27.85
N LEU A 10 -9.23 7.30 27.93
CA LEU A 10 -9.03 8.22 26.81
C LEU A 10 -7.57 8.25 26.33
N ARG A 11 -6.61 8.29 27.26
CA ARG A 11 -5.19 8.17 26.91
C ARG A 11 -4.82 6.82 26.33
N ALA A 12 -5.42 5.74 26.83
CA ALA A 12 -5.20 4.40 26.28
C ALA A 12 -5.81 4.23 24.88
N ALA A 13 -6.84 5.02 24.54
CA ALA A 13 -7.48 5.02 23.23
C ALA A 13 -6.76 5.89 22.17
N ASN A 14 -5.86 6.79 22.59
CA ASN A 14 -4.97 7.54 21.69
C ASN A 14 -3.49 7.10 21.91
N PRO A 15 -3.03 6.04 21.23
CA PRO A 15 -1.72 5.43 21.49
C PRO A 15 -0.53 6.32 21.07
N VAL A 16 -0.79 7.38 20.29
CA VAL A 16 0.19 8.41 19.94
C VAL A 16 -0.24 9.72 20.62
N PRO A 17 0.53 10.25 21.59
CA PRO A 17 0.19 11.52 22.21
C PRO A 17 0.20 12.64 21.17
N ASP A 18 -0.84 13.46 21.13
CA ASP A 18 -0.81 14.69 20.36
C ASP A 18 0.39 15.56 20.79
N PRO A 19 1.01 16.32 19.87
CA PRO A 19 2.01 17.30 20.26
C PRO A 19 1.45 18.27 21.30
N ALA A 20 2.31 18.74 22.20
CA ALA A 20 1.91 19.70 23.23
C ALA A 20 1.37 20.98 22.58
N LEU A 21 0.19 21.42 23.03
CA LEU A 21 -0.43 22.66 22.57
C LEU A 21 0.46 23.87 22.91
N ASP A 22 0.54 24.82 21.98
CA ASP A 22 1.14 26.12 22.28
C ASP A 22 0.28 26.90 23.31
N PRO A 23 0.82 27.97 23.94
CA PRO A 23 0.08 28.69 24.98
C PRO A 23 -1.25 29.29 24.53
N GLN A 24 -1.39 29.70 23.26
CA GLN A 24 -2.64 30.23 22.73
C GLN A 24 -3.64 29.10 22.48
N GLN A 25 -3.18 27.98 21.92
CA GLN A 25 -3.98 26.77 21.73
C GLN A 25 -4.48 26.22 23.07
N GLN A 26 -3.63 26.19 24.10
CA GLN A 26 -4.01 25.76 25.45
C GLN A 26 -5.07 26.69 26.05
N GLN A 27 -4.89 28.00 25.92
CA GLN A 27 -5.87 28.98 26.44
C GLN A 27 -7.24 28.84 25.76
N ARG A 28 -7.27 28.60 24.43
CA ARG A 28 -8.50 28.33 23.69
C ARG A 28 -9.17 27.03 24.14
N ALA A 29 -8.38 25.95 24.29
CA ALA A 29 -8.88 24.66 24.78
C ALA A 29 -9.49 24.77 26.18
N ASP A 30 -8.85 25.50 27.09
CA ASP A 30 -9.33 25.72 28.46
C ASP A 30 -10.60 26.58 28.51
N GLU A 31 -10.78 27.52 27.58
CA GLU A 31 -12.02 28.31 27.44
C GLU A 31 -13.17 27.44 26.89
N ALA A 32 -12.93 26.69 25.82
CA ALA A 32 -13.91 25.77 25.25
C ALA A 32 -14.37 24.71 26.27
N LEU A 33 -13.42 24.13 27.02
CA LEU A 33 -13.74 23.17 28.08
C LEU A 33 -14.61 23.82 29.16
N ARG A 34 -14.31 25.06 29.57
CA ARG A 34 -15.14 25.80 30.54
C ARG A 34 -16.55 26.05 30.02
N GLN A 35 -16.72 26.31 28.72
CA GLN A 35 -18.04 26.51 28.10
C GLN A 35 -18.85 25.21 28.04
N ILE A 36 -18.21 24.09 27.67
CA ILE A 36 -18.86 22.77 27.62
C ILE A 36 -19.32 22.34 29.01
N LEU A 37 -18.45 22.49 30.02
CA LEU A 37 -18.78 22.15 31.41
C LEU A 37 -19.86 23.07 32.01
N ALA A 38 -20.09 24.25 31.43
CA ALA A 38 -21.16 25.15 31.85
C ALA A 38 -22.54 24.78 31.23
N GLN A 39 -22.61 23.87 30.25
CA GLN A 39 -23.84 23.51 29.53
C GLN A 39 -24.62 22.30 30.12
N ASP A 40 -24.39 21.92 31.39
CA ASP A 40 -24.96 20.74 32.07
C ASP A 40 -26.45 20.42 31.73
N ASN A 41 -26.63 19.54 30.74
CA ASN A 41 -27.81 18.69 30.53
C ASN A 41 -27.32 17.34 29.98
N VAL A 42 -26.69 16.55 30.86
CA VAL A 42 -26.17 15.22 30.51
C VAL A 42 -27.31 14.24 30.29
N VAL A 43 -27.48 13.77 29.05
CA VAL A 43 -28.36 12.67 28.68
C VAL A 43 -27.89 11.37 29.34
N SER A 44 -28.74 10.79 30.18
CA SER A 44 -28.46 9.51 30.85
C SER A 44 -28.68 8.32 29.90
N ILE A 45 -27.61 7.82 29.30
CA ILE A 45 -27.67 6.60 28.50
C ILE A 45 -27.65 5.37 29.43
N HIS A 46 -28.79 4.70 29.57
CA HIS A 46 -28.92 3.44 30.29
C HIS A 46 -28.26 2.29 29.50
N ARG A 47 -27.08 1.84 29.92
CA ARG A 47 -26.41 0.64 29.37
C ARG A 47 -26.96 -0.64 30.02
N ARG A 48 -27.59 -1.51 29.22
CA ARG A 48 -27.85 -2.91 29.57
C ARG A 48 -26.55 -3.72 29.48
N ARG A 49 -26.27 -4.53 30.51
CA ARG A 49 -25.14 -5.48 30.59
C ARG A 49 -25.42 -6.75 29.81
N PRO A 50 -24.39 -7.33 29.15
CA PRO A 50 -24.25 -8.77 29.07
C PRO A 50 -23.00 -9.25 29.84
N TRP A 51 -23.06 -10.54 30.15
CA TRP A 51 -22.25 -11.29 31.10
C TRP A 51 -21.37 -12.29 30.34
N PHE A 52 -20.05 -12.16 30.43
CA PHE A 52 -19.00 -13.18 30.23
C PHE A 52 -17.74 -12.61 30.93
N GLY A 53 -16.99 -13.29 31.79
CA GLY A 53 -16.45 -14.64 31.67
C GLY A 53 -14.92 -14.49 31.63
N THR A 54 -14.29 -14.50 32.81
CA THR A 54 -12.85 -14.27 33.03
C THR A 54 -11.97 -15.36 32.43
N GLY A 55 -10.86 -14.98 31.81
CA GLY A 55 -9.72 -15.86 31.53
C GLY A 55 -8.51 -15.03 31.12
N ALA A 56 -7.45 -15.08 31.93
CA ALA A 56 -6.25 -14.28 31.79
C ALA A 56 -5.01 -15.19 31.67
N VAL A 57 -3.95 -14.59 31.11
CA VAL A 57 -2.51 -14.90 31.27
C VAL A 57 -1.94 -16.06 30.41
N ALA A 58 -1.02 -15.74 29.49
CA ALA A 58 0.42 -15.83 29.76
C ALA A 58 1.27 -15.46 28.54
N ALA A 59 2.21 -14.54 28.75
CA ALA A 59 3.37 -14.33 27.92
C ALA A 59 4.45 -15.39 28.22
N ALA A 60 5.19 -15.81 27.19
CA ALA A 60 6.51 -16.39 27.35
C ALA A 60 7.36 -16.08 26.12
N ALA A 61 8.50 -15.44 26.36
CA ALA A 61 9.54 -15.13 25.40
C ALA A 61 10.62 -16.22 25.35
N ALA A 62 11.46 -16.12 24.32
CA ALA A 62 12.79 -16.70 24.09
C ALA A 62 12.87 -18.07 23.39
N ALA A 63 13.51 -18.11 22.21
CA ALA A 63 14.95 -18.40 22.11
C ALA A 63 15.48 -18.23 20.68
N LEU A 64 16.72 -17.71 20.60
CA LEU A 64 17.57 -17.51 19.43
C LEU A 64 18.01 -18.84 18.78
N LEU A 65 18.18 -18.82 17.45
CA LEU A 65 19.30 -19.51 16.80
C LEU A 65 19.97 -18.59 15.78
N VAL A 66 21.08 -18.01 16.23
CA VAL A 66 22.18 -17.51 15.41
C VAL A 66 22.92 -18.74 14.88
N ILE A 67 23.02 -18.90 13.56
CA ILE A 67 24.03 -19.78 12.95
C ILE A 67 25.11 -18.86 12.37
N GLY A 68 26.06 -18.53 13.24
CA GLY A 68 27.36 -17.96 12.88
C GLY A 68 28.36 -19.10 12.62
N GLY A 69 29.21 -18.90 11.62
CA GLY A 69 30.12 -19.89 11.06
C GLY A 69 31.05 -20.57 12.06
N LEU A 70 31.18 -21.87 11.89
CA LEU A 70 32.31 -22.67 12.35
C LEU A 70 33.05 -23.19 11.12
N GLY A 71 34.28 -22.70 10.94
CA GLY A 71 35.19 -23.16 9.90
C GLY A 71 35.59 -24.61 10.16
N VAL A 72 35.12 -25.50 9.29
CA VAL A 72 35.58 -26.88 9.20
C VAL A 72 36.65 -26.92 8.09
N PRO A 73 37.88 -27.37 8.36
CA PRO A 73 38.91 -27.44 7.34
C PRO A 73 38.65 -28.68 6.48
N GLY A 74 38.33 -28.48 5.19
CA GLY A 74 38.25 -29.59 4.23
C GLY A 74 37.26 -29.45 3.07
N PHE A 75 36.54 -28.34 2.92
CA PHE A 75 35.57 -28.21 1.83
C PHE A 75 36.20 -27.58 0.58
N ASN A 76 36.14 -28.32 -0.52
CA ASN A 76 36.30 -27.78 -1.88
C ASN A 76 35.47 -26.49 -2.02
N ASN A 77 36.02 -25.49 -2.74
CA ASN A 77 35.41 -24.20 -3.05
C ASN A 77 34.16 -24.31 -3.95
N HIS A 78 33.13 -25.03 -3.50
CA HIS A 78 31.79 -24.90 -4.03
C HIS A 78 31.03 -23.97 -3.09
N THR A 79 31.00 -22.69 -3.42
CA THR A 79 29.98 -21.79 -2.87
C THR A 79 28.61 -22.43 -3.12
N PRO A 80 27.78 -22.64 -2.09
CA PRO A 80 26.44 -23.17 -2.28
C PRO A 80 25.68 -22.21 -3.21
N GLN A 81 25.36 -22.67 -4.42
CA GLN A 81 24.49 -21.95 -5.33
C GLN A 81 23.05 -22.29 -4.95
N ALA A 82 22.24 -21.27 -4.70
CA ALA A 82 20.82 -21.47 -4.43
C ALA A 82 20.14 -22.08 -5.67
N THR A 83 19.28 -23.04 -5.45
CA THR A 83 18.46 -23.66 -6.50
C THR A 83 17.30 -22.74 -6.89
N ALA A 84 16.72 -22.96 -8.07
CA ALA A 84 15.51 -22.25 -8.50
C ALA A 84 14.38 -22.40 -7.47
N ALA A 85 14.18 -23.61 -6.96
CA ALA A 85 13.16 -23.91 -5.96
C ALA A 85 13.39 -23.12 -4.65
N GLU A 86 14.63 -23.04 -4.16
CA GLU A 86 14.95 -22.27 -2.95
C GLU A 86 14.66 -20.78 -3.12
N LEU A 87 15.05 -20.19 -4.26
CA LEU A 87 14.81 -18.75 -4.50
C LEU A 87 13.34 -18.43 -4.74
N LEU A 88 12.58 -19.30 -5.40
CA LEU A 88 11.13 -19.15 -5.54
C LEU A 88 10.44 -19.24 -4.17
N LEU A 89 10.82 -20.21 -3.33
CA LEU A 89 10.29 -20.30 -1.96
C LEU A 89 10.65 -19.08 -1.11
N ALA A 90 11.87 -18.56 -1.24
CA ALA A 90 12.28 -17.33 -0.56
C ALA A 90 11.46 -16.12 -1.01
N ALA A 91 11.23 -15.96 -2.32
CA ALA A 91 10.36 -14.92 -2.88
C ALA A 91 8.91 -15.05 -2.38
N GLY A 92 8.41 -16.29 -2.27
CA GLY A 92 7.09 -16.56 -1.69
C GLY A 92 7.00 -16.19 -0.21
N GLN A 93 8.01 -16.53 0.59
CA GLN A 93 8.09 -16.14 2.01
C GLN A 93 8.16 -14.62 2.17
N ALA A 94 8.94 -13.94 1.32
CA ALA A 94 9.02 -12.49 1.30
C ALA A 94 7.66 -11.85 0.95
N SER A 95 6.94 -12.42 -0.01
CA SER A 95 5.58 -11.99 -0.37
C SER A 95 4.62 -12.14 0.81
N ALA A 96 4.66 -13.27 1.52
CA ALA A 96 3.78 -13.55 2.67
C ALA A 96 4.03 -12.63 3.88
N GLN A 97 5.17 -11.95 3.93
CA GLN A 97 5.49 -10.96 4.96
C GLN A 97 5.03 -9.54 4.60
N GLN A 98 4.55 -9.34 3.36
CA GLN A 98 3.95 -8.07 2.97
C GLN A 98 2.53 -7.99 3.51
N ASP A 99 2.15 -6.85 4.06
CA ASP A 99 0.76 -6.60 4.44
C ASP A 99 -0.14 -6.59 3.21
N ASP A 100 -1.31 -7.21 3.24
CA ASP A 100 -2.27 -7.11 2.14
C ASP A 100 -2.81 -5.68 2.02
N PHE A 101 -2.23 -4.89 1.11
CA PHE A 101 -2.49 -3.45 1.00
C PHE A 101 -3.99 -3.10 0.86
N LEU A 102 -4.76 -3.87 0.11
CA LEU A 102 -6.21 -3.65 -0.03
C LEU A 102 -7.01 -4.01 1.23
N THR A 103 -6.40 -4.63 2.23
CA THR A 103 -7.07 -5.03 3.48
C THR A 103 -6.70 -4.16 4.68
N THR A 104 -5.59 -3.40 4.59
CA THR A 104 -5.07 -2.55 5.67
C THR A 104 -5.80 -1.21 5.79
N GLY A 105 -6.52 -0.76 4.76
CA GLY A 105 -7.32 0.47 4.79
C GLY A 105 -8.60 0.34 3.97
N VAL A 106 -9.69 0.94 4.45
CA VAL A 106 -11.02 0.89 3.80
C VAL A 106 -11.09 1.69 2.50
N SER A 107 -10.18 2.65 2.32
CA SER A 107 -10.07 3.53 1.14
C SER A 107 -8.82 3.24 0.30
N ASN A 108 -8.10 2.15 0.59
CA ASN A 108 -6.86 1.83 -0.12
C ASN A 108 -7.16 1.42 -1.58
N GLN A 109 -6.42 2.00 -2.52
CA GLN A 109 -6.45 1.69 -3.95
C GLN A 109 -5.05 1.26 -4.44
N ALA A 110 -4.99 0.11 -5.09
CA ALA A 110 -3.76 -0.44 -5.67
C ALA A 110 -3.73 -0.21 -7.17
N TYR A 111 -2.59 0.22 -7.69
CA TYR A 111 -2.38 0.48 -9.11
C TYR A 111 -1.28 -0.41 -9.66
N LEU A 112 -1.60 -1.15 -10.72
CA LEU A 112 -0.64 -1.97 -11.45
C LEU A 112 -0.63 -1.56 -12.91
N LYS A 113 0.53 -1.19 -13.43
CA LYS A 113 0.73 -0.88 -14.84
C LYS A 113 1.57 -1.99 -15.46
N ARG A 114 1.00 -2.64 -16.47
CA ARG A 114 1.64 -3.66 -17.28
C ARG A 114 1.96 -3.07 -18.64
N ILE A 115 3.18 -3.30 -19.13
CA ILE A 115 3.61 -2.88 -20.47
C ILE A 115 4.05 -4.13 -21.24
N ASP A 116 3.30 -4.47 -22.28
CA ASP A 116 3.59 -5.58 -23.19
C ASP A 116 4.16 -5.02 -24.49
N LYS A 117 5.38 -5.42 -24.85
CA LYS A 117 6.11 -4.82 -25.98
C LYS A 117 6.85 -5.84 -26.84
N ASN A 118 6.76 -5.65 -28.15
CA ASN A 118 7.67 -6.25 -29.15
C ASN A 118 8.06 -5.19 -30.21
N ASP A 119 8.70 -5.61 -31.30
CA ASP A 119 9.14 -4.71 -32.37
C ASP A 119 8.01 -3.93 -33.08
N ARG A 120 6.76 -4.37 -32.95
CA ARG A 120 5.61 -3.85 -33.72
C ARG A 120 4.50 -3.27 -32.85
N THR A 121 4.44 -3.67 -31.58
CA THR A 121 3.35 -3.32 -30.67
C THR A 121 3.92 -2.87 -29.34
N THR A 122 3.38 -1.78 -28.81
CA THR A 122 3.43 -1.44 -27.39
C THR A 122 2.01 -1.37 -26.87
N GLN A 123 1.68 -2.21 -25.89
CA GLN A 123 0.38 -2.24 -25.23
C GLN A 123 0.58 -1.96 -23.75
N VAL A 124 -0.04 -0.91 -23.26
CA VAL A 124 -0.02 -0.53 -21.85
C VAL A 124 -1.39 -0.86 -21.27
N THR A 125 -1.42 -1.70 -20.25
CA THR A 125 -2.64 -2.03 -19.49
C THR A 125 -2.45 -1.56 -18.06
N GLU A 126 -3.34 -0.69 -17.60
CA GLU A 126 -3.35 -0.16 -16.24
C GLU A 126 -4.55 -0.71 -15.50
N TYR A 127 -4.28 -1.26 -14.32
CA TYR A 127 -5.25 -1.87 -13.43
C TYR A 127 -5.40 -1.02 -12.18
N GLU A 128 -6.64 -0.83 -11.76
CA GLU A 128 -6.97 -0.25 -10.47
C GLU A 128 -7.80 -1.27 -9.67
N ALA A 129 -7.35 -1.59 -8.47
CA ALA A 129 -8.03 -2.50 -7.57
C ALA A 129 -8.37 -1.80 -6.25
N ALA A 130 -9.59 -2.01 -5.78
CA ALA A 130 -10.06 -1.55 -4.49
C ALA A 130 -10.58 -2.75 -3.68
N ARG A 131 -10.66 -2.58 -2.36
CA ARG A 131 -11.12 -3.65 -1.46
C ARG A 131 -12.51 -4.16 -1.85
N GLY A 132 -12.60 -5.44 -2.19
CA GLY A 132 -13.88 -6.12 -2.47
C GLY A 132 -14.56 -5.69 -3.77
N ALA A 133 -13.88 -4.95 -4.64
CA ALA A 133 -14.34 -4.59 -5.97
C ALA A 133 -13.59 -5.37 -7.05
N GLU A 134 -14.24 -5.62 -8.19
CA GLU A 134 -13.56 -6.12 -9.37
C GLU A 134 -12.57 -5.05 -9.88
N PRO A 135 -11.33 -5.42 -10.21
CA PRO A 135 -10.37 -4.49 -10.78
C PRO A 135 -10.92 -3.86 -12.06
N THR A 136 -10.78 -2.54 -12.18
CA THR A 136 -10.99 -1.85 -13.44
C THR A 136 -9.69 -1.87 -14.23
N GLN A 137 -9.80 -1.86 -15.56
CA GLN A 137 -8.62 -1.80 -16.44
C GLN A 137 -8.82 -0.80 -17.57
N VAL A 138 -7.75 -0.09 -17.91
CA VAL A 138 -7.65 0.76 -19.10
C VAL A 138 -6.50 0.23 -19.95
N THR A 139 -6.70 0.16 -21.27
CA THR A 139 -5.67 -0.34 -22.19
C THR A 139 -5.44 0.66 -23.32
N ALA A 140 -4.19 1.04 -23.51
CA ALA A 140 -3.71 1.82 -24.64
C ALA A 140 -2.81 0.95 -25.52
N VAL A 141 -2.98 1.03 -26.85
CA VAL A 141 -2.23 0.20 -27.80
C VAL A 141 -1.67 1.06 -28.93
N GLU A 142 -0.36 0.96 -29.13
CA GLU A 142 0.34 1.41 -30.32
C GLU A 142 0.72 0.19 -31.16
N GLY A 143 0.00 -0.06 -32.26
CA GLY A 143 0.20 -1.24 -33.13
C GLY A 143 -0.94 -2.27 -33.03
N PRO A 144 -0.74 -3.51 -33.53
CA PRO A 144 -1.73 -4.57 -33.39
C PRO A 144 -1.79 -5.06 -31.95
N ALA A 145 -2.99 -5.00 -31.35
CA ALA A 145 -3.20 -5.41 -29.96
C ALA A 145 -2.89 -6.90 -29.73
N PHE A 146 -2.39 -7.20 -28.54
CA PHE A 146 -2.27 -8.53 -27.99
C PHE A 146 -3.60 -8.91 -27.30
N ASP A 147 -3.95 -10.19 -27.35
CA ASP A 147 -5.12 -10.73 -26.65
C ASP A 147 -4.73 -11.07 -25.21
N ILE A 148 -4.85 -10.09 -24.30
CA ILE A 148 -4.36 -10.20 -22.91
C ILE A 148 -5.47 -9.80 -21.92
N ALA A 149 -6.57 -10.54 -21.93
CA ALA A 149 -7.56 -10.45 -20.86
C ALA A 149 -6.98 -11.04 -19.56
N LEU A 150 -7.35 -10.49 -18.40
CA LEU A 150 -7.14 -11.21 -17.14
C LEU A 150 -7.95 -12.52 -17.21
N PRO A 151 -7.29 -13.68 -17.19
CA PRO A 151 -7.99 -14.95 -17.42
C PRO A 151 -8.86 -15.37 -16.24
N VAL A 152 -8.69 -14.74 -15.09
CA VAL A 152 -9.34 -15.07 -13.81
C VAL A 152 -9.99 -13.80 -13.26
N THR A 153 -11.24 -13.92 -12.82
CA THR A 153 -11.99 -12.83 -12.15
C THR A 153 -11.59 -12.69 -10.68
N ALA A 154 -11.84 -11.55 -10.05
CA ALA A 154 -11.53 -11.40 -8.63
C ALA A 154 -12.37 -12.35 -7.75
N ALA A 155 -13.60 -12.67 -8.17
CA ALA A 155 -14.44 -13.67 -7.51
C ALA A 155 -13.87 -15.10 -7.57
N GLU A 156 -13.39 -15.53 -8.73
CA GLU A 156 -12.72 -16.84 -8.88
C GLU A 156 -11.46 -16.89 -8.03
N LEU A 157 -10.67 -15.82 -8.07
CA LEU A 157 -9.45 -15.71 -7.29
C LEU A 157 -9.71 -15.74 -5.78
N ALA A 158 -10.73 -15.03 -5.31
CA ALA A 158 -11.13 -15.03 -3.90
C ALA A 158 -11.60 -16.42 -3.42
N SER A 159 -12.09 -17.27 -4.33
CA SER A 159 -12.48 -18.65 -4.03
C SER A 159 -11.31 -19.65 -3.99
N ALA A 160 -10.18 -19.29 -4.60
CA ALA A 160 -8.96 -20.10 -4.60
C ALA A 160 -8.14 -19.85 -3.33
N THR A 161 -8.36 -20.72 -2.35
CA THR A 161 -7.77 -20.64 -1.01
C THR A 161 -6.61 -21.61 -0.79
N SER A 162 -6.35 -22.52 -1.75
CA SER A 162 -5.21 -23.44 -1.73
C SER A 162 -4.30 -23.28 -2.94
N ALA A 163 -3.04 -23.73 -2.81
CA ALA A 163 -2.08 -23.73 -3.91
C ALA A 163 -2.54 -24.59 -5.09
N GLU A 164 -3.25 -25.69 -4.83
CA GLU A 164 -3.83 -26.56 -5.86
C GLU A 164 -4.93 -25.85 -6.64
N GLN A 165 -5.81 -25.11 -5.97
CA GLN A 165 -6.87 -24.34 -6.63
C GLN A 165 -6.30 -23.20 -7.49
N LEU A 166 -5.27 -22.50 -6.99
CA LEU A 166 -4.55 -21.48 -7.77
C LEU A 166 -3.86 -22.09 -8.98
N LYS A 167 -3.25 -23.27 -8.83
CA LYS A 167 -2.63 -24.01 -9.94
C LYS A 167 -3.65 -24.44 -10.98
N GLU A 168 -4.86 -24.84 -10.56
CA GLU A 168 -5.96 -25.18 -11.47
C GLU A 168 -6.44 -23.95 -12.24
N LEU A 169 -6.63 -22.81 -11.57
CA LEU A 169 -6.95 -21.52 -12.22
C LEU A 169 -5.88 -21.09 -13.22
N ALA A 170 -4.61 -21.35 -12.92
CA ALA A 170 -3.46 -21.10 -13.82
C ALA A 170 -3.32 -22.13 -14.96
N GLY A 171 -4.27 -23.05 -15.15
CA GLY A 171 -4.19 -24.10 -16.16
C GLY A 171 -3.05 -25.11 -15.94
N GLY A 172 -2.44 -25.12 -14.75
CA GLY A 172 -1.39 -26.05 -14.37
C GLY A 172 -0.02 -25.81 -15.03
N THR A 173 0.20 -24.66 -15.66
CA THR A 173 1.45 -24.33 -16.37
C THR A 173 2.28 -23.27 -15.62
N PRO A 174 3.62 -23.23 -15.81
CA PRO A 174 4.44 -22.12 -15.33
C PRO A 174 3.96 -20.76 -15.86
N GLN A 175 3.54 -20.72 -17.13
CA GLN A 175 3.05 -19.51 -17.79
C GLN A 175 1.80 -18.96 -17.10
N GLY A 176 0.77 -19.78 -16.89
CA GLY A 176 -0.44 -19.33 -16.21
C GLY A 176 -0.20 -18.95 -14.74
N LEU A 177 0.76 -19.58 -14.06
CA LEU A 177 1.14 -19.19 -12.70
C LEU A 177 1.85 -17.82 -12.68
N VAL A 178 2.71 -17.54 -13.65
CA VAL A 178 3.34 -16.22 -13.80
C VAL A 178 2.32 -15.16 -14.23
N GLU A 179 1.33 -15.52 -15.05
CA GLU A 179 0.18 -14.65 -15.38
C GLU A 179 -0.65 -14.31 -14.14
N LEU A 180 -0.88 -15.25 -13.22
CA LEU A 180 -1.57 -14.98 -11.96
C LEU A 180 -0.84 -13.94 -11.11
N LEU A 181 0.50 -13.89 -11.12
CA LEU A 181 1.28 -12.87 -10.40
C LEU A 181 1.04 -11.44 -10.93
N LEU A 182 0.44 -11.30 -12.11
CA LEU A 182 0.03 -10.01 -12.66
C LEU A 182 -1.37 -9.58 -12.19
N HIS A 183 -2.11 -10.44 -11.48
CA HIS A 183 -3.46 -10.14 -11.07
C HIS A 183 -3.46 -9.19 -9.86
N PRO A 184 -4.05 -7.98 -9.95
CA PRO A 184 -3.91 -6.93 -8.93
C PRO A 184 -4.59 -7.25 -7.60
N SER A 185 -5.52 -8.21 -7.57
CA SER A 185 -6.22 -8.66 -6.35
C SER A 185 -5.59 -9.88 -5.67
N LEU A 186 -4.43 -10.34 -6.13
CA LEU A 186 -3.76 -11.50 -5.53
C LEU A 186 -3.24 -11.10 -4.13
N SER A 187 -3.63 -11.84 -3.09
CA SER A 187 -3.12 -11.56 -1.73
C SER A 187 -1.66 -12.01 -1.57
N SER A 188 -0.96 -11.48 -0.57
CA SER A 188 0.37 -11.91 -0.12
C SER A 188 0.47 -13.43 0.09
N ALA A 189 -0.55 -14.03 0.69
CA ALA A 189 -0.64 -15.48 0.88
C ALA A 189 -0.82 -16.23 -0.45
N GLN A 190 -1.60 -15.68 -1.39
CA GLN A 190 -1.78 -16.27 -2.72
C GLN A 190 -0.52 -16.10 -3.58
N HIS A 191 0.19 -14.96 -3.51
CA HIS A 191 1.52 -14.78 -4.10
C HIS A 191 2.47 -15.89 -3.62
N ALA A 192 2.54 -16.12 -2.32
CA ALA A 192 3.38 -17.15 -1.74
C ALA A 192 3.00 -18.56 -2.24
N ALA A 193 1.71 -18.84 -2.36
CA ALA A 193 1.21 -20.11 -2.88
C ALA A 193 1.55 -20.31 -4.37
N VAL A 194 1.50 -19.26 -5.19
CA VAL A 194 1.92 -19.30 -6.61
C VAL A 194 3.41 -19.61 -6.71
N TYR A 195 4.26 -18.96 -5.92
CA TYR A 195 5.70 -19.27 -5.90
C TYR A 195 6.01 -20.68 -5.42
N ASN A 196 5.28 -21.18 -4.42
CA ASN A 196 5.39 -22.55 -3.98
C ASN A 196 4.94 -23.56 -5.05
N ALA A 197 3.98 -23.20 -5.90
CA ALA A 197 3.60 -24.04 -7.04
C ALA A 197 4.68 -24.03 -8.14
N LEU A 198 5.26 -22.86 -8.44
CA LEU A 198 6.37 -22.71 -9.40
C LEU A 198 7.62 -23.48 -8.97
N SER A 199 7.94 -23.51 -7.67
CA SER A 199 9.11 -24.23 -7.14
C SER A 199 9.04 -25.76 -7.31
N GLN A 200 7.85 -26.29 -7.58
CA GLN A 200 7.58 -27.72 -7.81
C GLN A 200 7.48 -28.06 -9.31
N MET A 201 7.76 -27.11 -10.20
CA MET A 201 7.72 -27.27 -11.66
C MET A 201 9.13 -27.30 -12.25
N ASP A 202 9.21 -27.60 -13.55
CA ASP A 202 10.47 -27.52 -14.33
C ASP A 202 10.85 -26.06 -14.63
N VAL A 203 11.26 -25.36 -13.57
CA VAL A 203 11.75 -23.98 -13.61
C VAL A 203 13.24 -23.99 -13.28
N ASN A 204 14.02 -23.36 -14.15
CA ASN A 204 15.47 -23.30 -14.04
C ASN A 204 15.92 -21.89 -13.64
N LEU A 205 16.95 -21.79 -12.82
CA LEU A 205 17.56 -20.53 -12.43
C LEU A 205 18.63 -20.15 -13.45
N GLN A 206 18.54 -18.92 -13.98
CA GLN A 206 19.51 -18.39 -14.95
C GLN A 206 20.53 -17.47 -14.28
N GLU A 207 20.05 -16.57 -13.43
CA GLU A 207 20.87 -15.58 -12.72
C GLU A 207 20.22 -15.27 -11.36
N HIS A 208 21.03 -14.97 -10.35
CA HIS A 208 20.52 -14.57 -9.04
C HIS A 208 21.36 -13.45 -8.41
N GLY A 209 20.69 -12.63 -7.62
CA GLY A 209 21.22 -11.47 -6.91
C GLY A 209 20.09 -10.85 -6.10
N GLU A 210 19.96 -9.53 -6.15
CA GLU A 210 18.74 -8.84 -5.67
C GLU A 210 17.53 -9.21 -6.52
N VAL A 211 17.74 -9.36 -7.83
CA VAL A 211 16.77 -9.89 -8.80
C VAL A 211 17.22 -11.28 -9.22
N ALA A 212 16.30 -12.23 -9.20
CA ALA A 212 16.49 -13.58 -9.73
C ALA A 212 15.77 -13.75 -11.07
N THR A 213 16.45 -14.36 -12.04
CA THR A 213 15.93 -14.64 -13.38
C THR A 213 15.70 -16.14 -13.51
N PHE A 214 14.49 -16.51 -13.87
CA PHE A 214 14.04 -17.89 -14.02
C PHE A 214 13.59 -18.17 -15.46
N SER A 215 13.65 -19.43 -15.86
CA SER A 215 13.15 -19.87 -17.17
C SER A 215 12.36 -21.18 -17.07
N ALA A 216 11.29 -21.29 -17.85
CA ALA A 216 10.51 -22.52 -18.02
C ALA A 216 10.17 -22.69 -19.51
N GLY A 217 10.93 -23.53 -20.22
CA GLY A 217 10.88 -23.57 -21.68
C GLY A 217 11.31 -22.22 -22.28
N GLU A 218 10.44 -21.62 -23.10
CA GLU A 218 10.67 -20.31 -23.73
C GLU A 218 10.30 -19.13 -22.82
N LEU A 219 9.55 -19.37 -21.75
CA LEU A 219 9.20 -18.33 -20.77
C LEU A 219 10.44 -17.98 -19.95
N THR A 220 10.75 -16.70 -19.84
CA THR A 220 11.72 -16.17 -18.86
C THR A 220 11.02 -15.14 -17.99
N PHE A 221 11.31 -15.12 -16.69
CA PHE A 221 10.72 -14.13 -15.79
C PHE A 221 11.69 -13.72 -14.68
N ARG A 222 11.53 -12.49 -14.20
CA ARG A 222 12.44 -11.85 -13.24
C ARG A 222 11.68 -11.45 -12.01
N VAL A 223 12.19 -11.86 -10.86
CA VAL A 223 11.55 -11.65 -9.55
C VAL A 223 12.51 -10.94 -8.63
N LEU A 224 12.01 -9.93 -7.93
CA LEU A 224 12.72 -9.27 -6.85
C LEU A 224 12.62 -10.14 -5.60
N THR A 225 13.71 -10.79 -5.18
CA THR A 225 13.62 -11.89 -4.21
C THR A 225 13.23 -11.46 -2.80
N HIS A 226 13.44 -10.18 -2.44
CA HIS A 226 13.14 -9.65 -1.12
C HIS A 226 11.68 -9.19 -0.93
N THR A 227 10.91 -9.07 -2.01
CA THR A 227 9.47 -8.73 -1.99
C THR A 227 8.62 -9.81 -2.65
N GLY A 228 9.22 -10.63 -3.53
CA GLY A 228 8.52 -11.55 -4.41
C GLY A 228 7.71 -10.86 -5.49
N GLN A 229 8.10 -9.66 -5.92
CA GLN A 229 7.46 -9.01 -7.07
C GLN A 229 8.00 -9.55 -8.38
N LEU A 230 7.09 -9.87 -9.32
CA LEU A 230 7.40 -10.06 -10.73
C LEU A 230 7.71 -8.70 -11.38
N LEU A 231 8.93 -8.53 -11.88
CA LEU A 231 9.38 -7.28 -12.52
C LEU A 231 9.17 -7.30 -14.03
N GLU A 232 9.47 -8.46 -14.63
CA GLU A 232 9.52 -8.62 -16.07
C GLU A 232 9.28 -10.08 -16.43
N ALA A 233 8.63 -10.33 -17.55
CA ALA A 233 8.54 -11.64 -18.16
C ALA A 233 8.67 -11.54 -19.69
N HIS A 234 9.31 -12.51 -20.32
CA HIS A 234 9.47 -12.62 -21.76
C HIS A 234 8.79 -13.89 -22.26
N ASN A 235 8.08 -13.79 -23.39
CA ASN A 235 7.20 -14.83 -23.93
C ASN A 235 6.03 -15.20 -23.00
N LEU A 236 5.63 -14.30 -22.09
CA LEU A 236 4.51 -14.55 -21.17
C LEU A 236 3.17 -14.46 -21.89
N VAL A 237 2.91 -13.36 -22.61
CA VAL A 237 1.60 -13.12 -23.23
C VAL A 237 1.57 -13.52 -24.70
N ALA A 238 2.70 -13.44 -25.39
CA ALA A 238 2.90 -13.93 -26.76
C ALA A 238 4.39 -14.09 -27.07
N PRO A 239 4.76 -14.87 -28.11
CA PRO A 239 6.15 -15.01 -28.52
C PRO A 239 6.80 -13.67 -28.92
N GLY A 240 8.02 -13.43 -28.42
CA GLY A 240 8.80 -12.21 -28.65
C GLY A 240 8.29 -10.98 -27.92
N VAL A 241 7.38 -11.14 -26.93
CA VAL A 241 6.85 -10.04 -26.14
C VAL A 241 7.54 -10.00 -24.78
N THR A 242 8.02 -8.82 -24.41
CA THR A 242 8.44 -8.48 -23.05
C THR A 242 7.29 -7.79 -22.32
N THR A 243 6.87 -8.39 -21.22
CA THR A 243 5.91 -7.85 -20.25
C THR A 243 6.70 -7.23 -19.10
N THR A 244 6.58 -5.93 -18.87
CA THR A 244 7.15 -5.23 -17.70
C THR A 244 6.04 -4.84 -16.74
N VAL A 245 6.31 -4.91 -15.44
CA VAL A 245 5.35 -4.59 -14.38
C VAL A 245 5.85 -3.41 -13.55
N GLU A 246 5.04 -2.37 -13.49
CA GLU A 246 5.23 -1.21 -12.63
C GLU A 246 4.09 -1.20 -11.61
N ALA A 247 4.40 -1.19 -10.31
CA ALA A 247 3.40 -1.14 -9.24
C ALA A 247 3.51 0.20 -8.48
N THR A 248 2.38 0.79 -8.12
CA THR A 248 2.28 2.00 -7.29
C THR A 248 1.02 1.91 -6.43
N ALA A 249 1.04 2.55 -5.26
CA ALA A 249 -0.09 2.60 -4.33
C ALA A 249 -0.25 4.03 -3.82
N ILE A 250 -1.29 4.33 -3.05
CA ILE A 250 -1.42 5.59 -2.28
C ILE A 250 -2.04 5.24 -0.93
N LEU A 251 -1.45 5.71 0.16
CA LEU A 251 -1.97 5.48 1.51
C LEU A 251 -3.11 6.45 1.82
N GLY A 252 -4.15 5.93 2.50
CA GLY A 252 -5.52 6.45 2.49
C GLY A 252 -5.76 7.88 3.02
N CYS A 253 -6.98 8.35 2.70
CA CYS A 253 -7.59 9.70 2.79
C CYS A 253 -7.59 10.51 1.48
N VAL A 254 -7.09 9.88 0.43
CA VAL A 254 -6.98 10.43 -0.91
C VAL A 254 -7.80 9.55 -1.86
N ALA A 255 -8.67 10.16 -2.66
CA ALA A 255 -9.36 9.47 -3.75
C ALA A 255 -8.65 9.82 -5.07
N THR A 256 -8.08 8.82 -5.74
CA THR A 256 -7.46 8.98 -7.05
C THR A 256 -8.37 8.47 -8.15
N PRO A 257 -9.01 9.33 -8.94
CA PRO A 257 -9.85 8.89 -10.04
C PRO A 257 -9.06 8.47 -11.28
N ASN A 258 -7.75 8.76 -11.36
CA ASN A 258 -6.92 8.55 -12.55
C ASN A 258 -5.40 8.66 -12.27
N LEU A 259 -4.61 8.39 -13.32
CA LEU A 259 -3.14 8.37 -13.33
C LEU A 259 -2.49 9.76 -13.37
N GLU A 260 -3.31 10.80 -13.41
CA GLU A 260 -2.85 12.20 -13.32
C GLU A 260 -2.61 12.63 -11.87
N GLY A 261 -2.84 11.72 -10.92
CA GLY A 261 -2.81 12.00 -9.50
C GLY A 261 -4.21 12.34 -8.95
N PRO A 262 -4.34 12.49 -7.63
CA PRO A 262 -5.63 12.70 -7.00
C PRO A 262 -6.18 14.08 -7.31
N ALA A 263 -7.47 14.15 -7.60
CA ALA A 263 -8.19 15.41 -7.68
C ALA A 263 -8.53 15.98 -6.29
N GLU A 264 -8.51 15.14 -5.25
CA GLU A 264 -8.79 15.50 -3.86
C GLU A 264 -7.92 14.69 -2.88
N ILE A 265 -7.36 15.39 -1.88
CA ILE A 265 -6.57 14.81 -0.78
C ILE A 265 -7.16 15.34 0.54
N SER A 266 -7.68 14.47 1.41
CA SER A 266 -7.97 14.84 2.80
C SER A 266 -6.70 14.72 3.65
N LEU A 267 -6.28 15.84 4.22
CA LEU A 267 -5.17 15.93 5.17
C LEU A 267 -5.65 15.73 6.62
N GLY A 268 -6.97 15.79 6.84
CA GLY A 268 -7.65 15.49 8.11
C GLY A 268 -8.42 14.17 8.03
N CYS A 269 -7.71 13.04 7.96
CA CYS A 269 -8.27 11.72 7.69
C CYS A 269 -9.56 11.30 8.42
N ALA A 270 -9.76 11.75 9.66
CA ALA A 270 -10.88 11.31 10.50
C ALA A 270 -12.10 12.25 10.46
N ASP A 271 -11.89 13.53 10.10
CA ASP A 271 -12.87 14.59 10.30
C ASP A 271 -13.02 15.54 9.11
N ASN A 272 -12.16 15.41 8.09
CA ASN A 272 -12.08 16.26 6.91
C ASN A 272 -12.02 17.77 7.23
N ASN A 273 -11.43 18.13 8.37
CA ASN A 273 -11.23 19.55 8.73
C ASN A 273 -10.14 20.23 7.88
N TYR A 274 -9.43 19.47 7.06
CA TYR A 274 -8.46 19.96 6.08
C TYR A 274 -8.52 19.09 4.82
N VAL A 275 -9.02 19.64 3.73
CA VAL A 275 -9.11 18.99 2.42
C VAL A 275 -8.43 19.84 1.35
N LEU A 276 -7.66 19.21 0.48
CA LEU A 276 -7.19 19.77 -0.78
C LEU A 276 -8.11 19.26 -1.89
N HIS A 277 -8.65 20.13 -2.72
CA HIS A 277 -9.48 19.76 -3.88
C HIS A 277 -9.13 20.63 -5.08
N ASP A 278 -9.74 20.33 -6.23
CA ASP A 278 -9.43 20.95 -7.54
C ASP A 278 -7.92 20.90 -7.83
N ILE A 279 -7.31 19.75 -7.53
CA ILE A 279 -5.86 19.57 -7.64
C ILE A 279 -5.48 19.30 -9.10
N GLU A 280 -4.59 20.13 -9.63
CA GLU A 280 -4.02 19.98 -10.98
C GLU A 280 -2.51 19.70 -10.90
N TRP A 281 -2.11 18.46 -11.18
CA TRP A 281 -0.73 18.00 -11.04
C TRP A 281 0.17 18.32 -12.24
N SER A 282 1.46 18.41 -11.94
CA SER A 282 2.58 18.49 -12.88
C SER A 282 3.68 17.54 -12.41
N ASN A 283 4.32 16.84 -13.35
CA ASN A 283 5.37 15.85 -13.08
C ASN A 283 4.93 14.71 -12.15
N TRP A 284 3.65 14.33 -12.21
CA TRP A 284 3.13 13.18 -11.47
C TRP A 284 3.96 11.92 -11.78
N GLY A 285 4.40 11.21 -10.73
CA GLY A 285 5.23 10.01 -10.84
C GLY A 285 6.74 10.26 -10.95
N ALA A 286 7.20 11.50 -11.08
CA ALA A 286 8.63 11.85 -10.97
C ALA A 286 9.11 11.85 -9.50
N ASP A 287 10.40 12.07 -9.23
CA ASP A 287 10.92 12.16 -7.84
C ASP A 287 10.25 13.27 -7.01
N THR A 288 9.67 14.26 -7.69
CA THR A 288 8.88 15.33 -7.10
C THR A 288 7.72 15.65 -8.04
N ALA A 289 6.50 15.75 -7.50
CA ALA A 289 5.32 16.22 -8.21
C ALA A 289 4.83 17.52 -7.58
N THR A 290 4.32 18.45 -8.40
CA THR A 290 3.82 19.74 -7.95
C THR A 290 2.41 19.97 -8.45
N ALA A 291 1.55 20.64 -7.69
CA ALA A 291 0.20 20.97 -8.13
C ALA A 291 -0.26 22.35 -7.69
N THR A 292 -1.24 22.89 -8.41
CA THR A 292 -2.13 23.94 -7.90
C THR A 292 -3.38 23.30 -7.33
N ALA A 293 -3.88 23.80 -6.20
CA ALA A 293 -5.08 23.28 -5.55
C ALA A 293 -5.80 24.36 -4.75
N VAL A 294 -6.99 24.01 -4.25
CA VAL A 294 -7.72 24.76 -3.22
C VAL A 294 -7.69 23.98 -1.92
N ALA A 295 -7.25 24.61 -0.83
CA ALA A 295 -7.30 24.07 0.52
C ALA A 295 -8.55 24.59 1.23
N THR A 296 -9.50 23.70 1.52
CA THR A 296 -10.65 23.96 2.40
C THR A 296 -10.27 23.54 3.82
N ILE A 297 -10.19 24.53 4.72
CA ILE A 297 -9.69 24.34 6.08
C ILE A 297 -10.68 24.89 7.10
N ASN A 298 -11.01 24.10 8.13
CA ASN A 298 -11.76 24.58 9.27
C ASN A 298 -10.84 25.46 10.15
N ASP A 299 -11.24 26.69 10.42
CA ASP A 299 -10.51 27.61 11.31
C ASP A 299 -10.48 27.13 12.77
N CYS A 300 -11.37 26.18 13.11
CA CYS A 300 -11.51 25.57 14.43
C CYS A 300 -11.58 26.60 15.58
N ASP A 301 -12.17 27.77 15.32
CA ASP A 301 -12.30 28.84 16.30
C ASP A 301 -13.78 29.01 16.70
N PRO A 302 -14.17 28.74 17.96
CA PRO A 302 -13.34 28.39 19.12
C PRO A 302 -12.93 26.91 19.23
N PHE A 303 -13.64 26.01 18.54
CA PHE A 303 -13.30 24.59 18.40
C PHE A 303 -13.88 24.05 17.09
N CYS A 304 -13.34 22.95 16.57
CA CYS A 304 -13.66 22.48 15.21
C CYS A 304 -15.15 22.18 14.95
N ALA A 305 -15.95 21.86 15.97
CA ALA A 305 -17.39 21.63 15.76
C ALA A 305 -18.20 22.92 15.53
N GLU A 306 -17.68 24.08 15.94
CA GLU A 306 -18.30 25.41 15.76
C GLU A 306 -17.51 26.32 14.79
N GLY A 307 -16.34 25.86 14.34
CA GLY A 307 -15.49 26.60 13.41
C GLY A 307 -16.09 26.73 12.00
N LYS A 308 -15.42 27.50 11.16
CA LYS A 308 -15.83 27.79 9.79
C LYS A 308 -14.78 27.30 8.81
N PHE A 309 -15.26 26.72 7.72
CA PHE A 309 -14.41 26.37 6.59
C PHE A 309 -14.05 27.61 5.77
N VAL A 310 -12.78 27.72 5.43
CA VAL A 310 -12.22 28.74 4.54
C VAL A 310 -11.49 28.07 3.39
N ASP A 311 -11.68 28.62 2.18
CA ASP A 311 -11.02 28.13 0.97
C ASP A 311 -9.84 29.04 0.63
N LEU A 312 -8.66 28.43 0.43
CA LEU A 312 -7.42 29.13 0.18
C LEU A 312 -6.72 28.50 -1.04
N PRO A 313 -6.33 29.28 -2.06
CA PRO A 313 -5.52 28.74 -3.15
C PRO A 313 -4.13 28.38 -2.62
N VAL A 314 -3.59 27.23 -3.03
CA VAL A 314 -2.31 26.71 -2.57
C VAL A 314 -1.49 26.10 -3.71
N THR A 315 -0.17 26.03 -3.48
CA THR A 315 0.72 25.15 -4.24
C THR A 315 1.06 23.94 -3.40
N VAL A 316 0.98 22.75 -3.98
CA VAL A 316 1.28 21.48 -3.30
C VAL A 316 2.55 20.89 -3.90
N THR A 317 3.45 20.41 -3.06
CA THR A 317 4.65 19.68 -3.50
C THR A 317 4.70 18.32 -2.82
N LEU A 318 4.79 17.27 -3.62
CA LEU A 318 5.04 15.91 -3.16
C LEU A 318 6.49 15.52 -3.42
N GLY A 319 7.11 14.87 -2.45
CA GLY A 319 8.50 14.44 -2.55
C GLY A 319 8.81 13.25 -1.65
N GLN A 320 10.11 12.95 -1.53
CA GLN A 320 10.64 11.85 -0.72
C GLN A 320 9.98 10.52 -1.09
N ARG A 321 10.31 9.99 -2.27
CA ARG A 321 9.76 8.70 -2.67
C ARG A 321 10.37 7.57 -1.83
N GLU A 322 9.54 6.94 -1.01
CA GLU A 322 9.89 5.78 -0.21
C GLU A 322 9.32 4.51 -0.85
N GLU A 323 10.07 3.42 -0.75
CA GLU A 323 9.59 2.10 -1.12
C GLU A 323 8.71 1.57 0.01
N CYS A 324 7.40 1.55 -0.23
CA CYS A 324 6.46 0.83 0.62
C CYS A 324 6.28 -0.60 0.07
N GLY A 325 5.66 -1.49 0.85
CA GLY A 325 5.38 -2.86 0.42
C GLY A 325 4.81 -2.94 -1.00
N PHE A 326 5.12 -4.03 -1.71
CA PHE A 326 4.82 -4.25 -3.15
C PHE A 326 5.53 -3.33 -4.14
N ASN A 327 6.69 -2.76 -3.79
CA ASN A 327 7.53 -1.92 -4.67
C ASN A 327 6.79 -0.70 -5.22
N ALA A 328 5.78 -0.24 -4.49
CA ALA A 328 5.19 1.05 -4.72
C ALA A 328 6.14 2.12 -4.16
N LYS A 329 6.68 2.95 -5.06
CA LYS A 329 7.41 4.15 -4.66
C LYS A 329 6.42 5.28 -4.37
N LEU A 330 6.10 5.46 -3.10
CA LEU A 330 5.14 6.44 -2.61
C LEU A 330 5.85 7.73 -2.25
N TYR A 331 5.26 8.87 -2.59
CA TYR A 331 5.67 10.13 -1.96
C TYR A 331 5.40 10.01 -0.45
N SER A 332 6.42 10.16 0.37
CA SER A 332 6.28 10.12 1.82
C SER A 332 6.09 11.50 2.44
N LYS A 333 6.29 12.56 1.65
CA LYS A 333 6.18 13.95 2.10
C LYS A 333 5.28 14.77 1.19
N LEU A 334 4.39 15.54 1.80
CA LEU A 334 3.52 16.53 1.16
C LEU A 334 3.72 17.89 1.83
N GLU A 335 3.96 18.92 1.02
CA GLU A 335 4.09 20.31 1.45
C GLU A 335 2.98 21.15 0.83
N VAL A 336 2.34 22.01 1.62
CA VAL A 336 1.30 22.94 1.17
C VAL A 336 1.78 24.37 1.39
N GLU A 337 1.94 25.13 0.31
CA GLU A 337 2.38 26.52 0.33
C GLU A 337 1.21 27.47 0.03
N PHE A 338 1.03 28.45 0.91
CA PHE A 338 0.04 29.52 0.74
C PHE A 338 0.70 30.73 0.05
N PRO A 339 0.01 31.44 -0.87
CA PRO A 339 0.51 32.65 -1.48
C PRO A 339 0.93 33.69 -0.43
N GLY A 340 2.08 34.33 -0.63
CA GLY A 340 2.72 35.24 0.35
C GLY A 340 1.94 36.49 0.77
N SER A 341 0.69 36.65 0.31
CA SER A 341 -0.26 37.66 0.77
C SER A 341 -1.16 37.21 1.93
N GLN A 342 -1.03 35.98 2.43
CA GLN A 342 -1.74 35.51 3.63
C GLN A 342 -0.84 35.58 4.88
N PRO A 343 -0.87 36.68 5.65
CA PRO A 343 0.08 36.93 6.73
C PRO A 343 -0.06 36.03 7.98
N GLN A 344 -0.97 35.06 7.98
CA GLN A 344 -1.30 34.25 9.16
C GLN A 344 -1.00 32.76 9.03
N ARG A 345 -0.52 32.28 7.87
CA ARG A 345 -0.25 30.85 7.67
C ARG A 345 1.07 30.64 6.93
N SER A 346 1.98 29.89 7.55
CA SER A 346 3.19 29.37 6.93
C SER A 346 2.87 28.13 6.08
N ALA A 347 3.85 27.65 5.31
CA ALA A 347 3.71 26.36 4.63
C ALA A 347 3.48 25.23 5.66
N ASP A 348 2.56 24.33 5.34
CA ASP A 348 2.25 23.13 6.13
C ASP A 348 3.01 21.93 5.52
N THR A 349 3.45 20.98 6.35
CA THR A 349 4.15 19.76 5.90
C THR A 349 3.55 18.53 6.57
N PHE A 350 3.30 17.50 5.77
CA PHE A 350 2.66 16.26 6.16
C PHE A 350 3.51 15.06 5.76
N ASP A 351 3.67 14.11 6.67
CA ASP A 351 4.23 12.79 6.38
C ASP A 351 3.07 11.87 5.97
N ILE A 352 2.99 11.55 4.68
CA ILE A 352 1.91 10.76 4.06
C ILE A 352 2.39 9.38 3.58
N GLY A 353 3.62 9.02 3.96
CA GLY A 353 4.32 7.79 3.55
C GLY A 353 3.86 6.53 4.28
N CYS A 354 4.67 5.46 4.16
CA CYS A 354 4.35 4.15 4.70
C CYS A 354 3.98 4.21 6.20
N ILE A 355 2.82 3.64 6.56
CA ILE A 355 2.52 3.33 7.96
C ILE A 355 3.56 2.29 8.41
N ARG A 356 4.36 2.61 9.42
CA ARG A 356 5.38 1.71 9.99
C ARG A 356 4.92 1.07 11.29
#